data_AF-A0A6N7SW48-F1
#
_entry.id   AF-A0A6N7SW48-F1
#
_cell.length_a   1.000
_cell.length_b   1.000
_cell.length_c   1.000
_cell.angle_alpha   90.00
_cell.angle_beta   90.00
_cell.angle_gamma   90.00
#
_symmetry.space_group_name_H-M   'P 1'
#
loop_
_entity.id
_entity.type
_entity.pdbx_description
1 polymer ?
#
loop_
_entity_poly.entity_id
_entity_poly.type
_entity_poly.pdbx_seq_one_letter_code
_entity_poly.pdbx_strand_id
1 'polypeptide(L)' 'NLKISAGAGFIVALSGDIMTMPGLPKVPAAEKIDVDETGKISGLF' A
#
# COMPACT_ATOMS: atom_id res chain seq x y z
N ASN A 1 -20.80 8.80 -2.72
CA ASN A 1 -20.84 7.48 -3.41
C ASN A 1 -20.99 6.37 -2.38
N LEU A 2 -21.94 5.45 -2.54
CA LEU A 2 -22.15 4.31 -1.61
C LEU A 2 -21.70 3.01 -2.29
N LYS A 3 -20.84 2.22 -1.66
CA LYS A 3 -20.45 0.88 -2.11
C LYS A 3 -21.00 -0.17 -1.15
N ILE A 4 -21.62 -1.22 -1.69
CA ILE A 4 -22.17 -2.31 -0.90
C ILE A 4 -21.15 -3.45 -0.85
N SER A 5 -20.68 -3.78 0.35
CA SER A 5 -19.81 -4.94 0.59
C SER A 5 -20.65 -6.10 1.12
N ALA A 6 -21.47 -6.69 0.25
CA ALA A 6 -22.47 -7.70 0.64
C ALA A 6 -21.87 -8.93 1.34
N GLY A 7 -20.64 -9.33 0.99
CA GLY A 7 -19.93 -10.43 1.67
C GLY A 7 -19.41 -10.08 3.06
N ALA A 8 -19.16 -8.80 3.34
CA ALA A 8 -18.70 -8.33 4.65
C ALA A 8 -19.84 -7.80 5.54
N GLY A 9 -21.04 -7.62 4.98
CA GLY A 9 -22.26 -7.26 5.72
C GLY A 9 -22.42 -5.75 6.02
N PHE A 10 -21.70 -4.87 5.33
CA PHE A 10 -21.80 -3.43 5.56
C PHE A 10 -21.77 -2.58 4.28
N ILE A 11 -22.20 -1.33 4.42
CA ILE A 11 -22.18 -0.31 3.36
C ILE A 11 -21.03 0.66 3.62
N VAL A 12 -20.22 0.91 2.61
CA VAL A 12 -19.14 1.90 2.63
C VAL A 12 -19.66 3.21 2.07
N ALA A 13 -19.84 4.21 2.93
CA ALA A 13 -20.15 5.58 2.52
C ALA A 13 -18.87 6.35 2.22
N LEU A 14 -18.58 6.58 0.94
CA LEU A 14 -17.43 7.36 0.48
C LEU A 14 -17.80 8.85 0.50
N SER A 15 -17.22 9.61 1.43
CA SER A 15 -17.41 11.06 1.59
C SER A 15 -16.37 11.91 0.82
N GLY A 16 -15.43 11.27 0.14
CA GLY A 16 -14.36 11.91 -0.63
C GLY A 16 -13.59 10.88 -1.45
N ASP A 17 -12.49 11.29 -2.05
CA ASP A 17 -11.62 10.41 -2.82
C ASP A 17 -10.82 9.50 -1.88
N ILE A 18 -11.13 8.21 -1.93
CA ILE A 18 -10.41 7.18 -1.17
C ILE A 18 -9.42 6.51 -2.11
N MET A 19 -8.12 6.69 -1.84
CA MET A 19 -7.07 5.95 -2.54
C MET A 19 -7.06 4.49 -2.08
N THR A 20 -7.50 3.59 -2.94
CA THR A 20 -7.43 2.14 -2.70
C THR A 20 -6.13 1.52 -3.19
N MET A 21 -5.34 2.25 -3.99
CA MET A 21 -4.06 1.81 -4.53
C MET A 21 -3.05 2.97 -4.44
N PRO A 22 -2.17 3.00 -3.44
CA PRO A 22 -1.17 4.05 -3.29
C PRO A 22 -0.12 3.95 -4.39
N GLY A 23 0.33 5.09 -4.91
CA GLY A 23 1.49 5.17 -5.79
C GLY A 23 2.82 5.16 -5.03
N LEU A 24 3.92 4.97 -5.75
CA LEU A 24 5.26 5.12 -5.19
C LEU A 24 5.63 6.61 -5.03
N PRO A 25 6.36 6.98 -3.96
CA PRO A 25 6.88 8.34 -3.79
C PRO A 25 8.00 8.63 -4.80
N LYS A 26 8.38 9.91 -4.94
CA LYS A 26 9.42 10.37 -5.88
C LYS A 26 10.76 9.63 -5.74
N VAL A 27 11.11 9.22 -4.52
CA VAL A 27 12.27 8.36 -4.24
C VAL A 27 11.73 7.09 -3.57
N PRO A 28 11.58 5.98 -4.31
CA PRO A 28 11.06 4.73 -3.77
C PRO A 28 12.04 4.12 -2.76
N ALA A 29 11.53 3.55 -1.67
CA ALA A 29 12.35 2.78 -0.74
C ALA A 29 13.07 1.60 -1.43
N ALA A 30 12.50 1.09 -2.54
CA ALA A 30 13.08 0.05 -3.37
C ALA A 30 14.49 0.37 -3.90
N GLU A 31 14.86 1.64 -4.07
CA GLU A 31 16.22 2.02 -4.48
C GLU A 31 17.28 1.73 -3.41
N LYS A 32 16.85 1.59 -2.15
CA LYS A 32 17.72 1.31 -1.00
C LYS A 32 17.61 -0.13 -0.51
N ILE A 33 16.71 -0.92 -1.09
CA ILE A 33 16.57 -2.33 -0.74
C ILE A 33 17.66 -3.11 -1.45
N ASP A 34 18.52 -3.75 -0.67
CA ASP A 34 19.62 -4.57 -1.18
C ASP A 34 19.88 -5.78 -0.28
N VAL A 35 20.52 -6.81 -0.82
CA VAL A 35 20.88 -8.05 -0.12
C VAL A 35 22.41 -8.14 -0.06
N ASP A 36 22.97 -8.17 1.15
CA ASP A 36 24.41 -8.32 1.31
C ASP A 36 24.88 -9.76 1.02
N GLU A 37 26.20 -9.96 0.95
CA GLU A 37 26.84 -11.26 0.65
C GLU A 37 26.49 -12.36 1.67
N THR A 38 25.99 -11.98 2.84
CA THR A 38 25.54 -12.89 3.91
C THR A 38 24.05 -13.22 3.83
N GLY A 39 23.35 -12.68 2.83
CA GLY A 39 21.92 -12.86 2.62
C GLY A 39 21.04 -11.97 3.50
N LYS A 40 21.59 -10.93 4.15
CA LYS A 40 20.83 -10.02 5.00
C LYS A 40 20.31 -8.84 4.17
N ILE A 41 19.04 -8.55 4.35
CA ILE A 41 18.34 -7.49 3.62
C ILE A 41 18.53 -6.14 4.33
N SER A 42 18.90 -5.11 3.57
CA SER A 42 19.03 -3.71 4.00
C SER A 42 17.93 -2.85 3.37
N GLY A 43 17.62 -1.69 3.97
CA GLY A 43 16.67 -0.70 3.41
C GLY A 43 15.18 -1.05 3.49
N LEU A 44 14.82 -2.16 4.14
CA LEU A 44 13.42 -2.60 4.34
C LEU A 44 12.77 -2.02 5.60
N PHE A 45 13.56 -1.43 6.50
CA PHE A 45 13.15 -0.77 7.74
C PHE A 45 14.09 0.39 8.07
#